data_AF-Q17SZ5-F1
#
_entry.id   AF-Q17SZ5-F1
#
_cell.length_a   1.000
_cell.length_b   1.000
_cell.length_c   1.000
_cell.angle_alpha   90.00
_cell.angle_beta   90.00
_cell.angle_gamma   90.00
#
_symmetry.space_group_name_H-M   'P 1'
#
loop_
_entity.id
_entity.type
_entity.pdbx_description
1 polymer ?
#
loop_
_entity_poly.entity_id
_entity_poly.type
_entity_poly.pdbx_seq_one_letter_code
_entity_poly.pdbx_strand_id
1 'polypeptide(L)'
;MKKHILSLTLGSLLVSTLSAEDDGFYTSVGYQIGEAAQMVTNTKGIQQLSENYEKLNNLLNNYSTLNTLVKLSADPSAINDARDNLGSSSRNLLDVKTNSPAYQAVLLAINAAVGFWNVLGYATQCGGNGDQRSTSSTTIFNNEPGYRSTSITCSYNNLVIGREGVMSIDNMKKLNEAYQILQTALKKGLPALKENNGTINVNYTYTCSGEGN
;
A
#
# COMPACT_ATOMS: atom_id res chain seq x y z
N MET A 1 -19.01 -21.12 19.43
CA MET A 1 -18.32 -20.14 18.54
C MET A 1 -17.72 -20.88 17.36
N LYS A 2 -18.42 -20.88 16.21
CA LYS A 2 -17.96 -21.50 14.96
C LYS A 2 -17.89 -20.41 13.89
N LYS A 3 -16.73 -20.28 13.24
CA LYS A 3 -16.43 -19.31 12.18
C LYS A 3 -16.91 -19.89 10.85
N HIS A 4 -17.71 -19.14 10.11
CA HIS A 4 -18.06 -19.46 8.72
C HIS A 4 -17.20 -18.60 7.78
N ILE A 5 -16.38 -19.26 6.99
CA ILE A 5 -15.57 -18.68 5.91
C ILE A 5 -16.44 -18.77 4.65
N LEU A 6 -16.86 -17.63 4.09
CA LEU A 6 -17.50 -17.59 2.77
C LEU A 6 -16.41 -17.64 1.69
N SER A 7 -16.40 -18.73 0.94
CA SER A 7 -15.63 -18.90 -0.30
C SER A 7 -16.52 -18.51 -1.48
N LEU A 8 -16.08 -17.54 -2.28
CA LEU A 8 -16.66 -17.19 -3.58
C LEU A 8 -15.96 -18.04 -4.64
N THR A 9 -16.67 -18.99 -5.25
CA THR A 9 -16.20 -19.70 -6.45
C THR A 9 -17.06 -19.32 -7.65
N LEU A 10 -16.41 -18.64 -8.59
CA LEU A 10 -16.86 -18.29 -9.92
C LEU A 10 -16.87 -19.57 -10.78
N GLY A 11 -18.03 -19.96 -11.33
CA GLY A 11 -18.17 -21.23 -12.06
C GLY A 11 -19.16 -21.17 -13.22
N SER A 12 -18.59 -21.11 -14.42
CA SER A 12 -19.06 -21.75 -15.67
C SER A 12 -20.30 -21.21 -16.40
N LEU A 13 -20.05 -20.39 -17.42
CA LEU A 13 -20.81 -20.42 -18.67
C LEU A 13 -20.37 -21.66 -19.48
N LEU A 14 -21.31 -22.54 -19.82
CA LEU A 14 -21.17 -23.44 -20.96
C LEU A 14 -22.46 -23.42 -21.78
N VAL A 15 -22.28 -23.07 -23.05
CA VAL A 15 -23.23 -23.14 -24.16
C VAL A 15 -23.45 -24.60 -24.51
N SER A 16 -24.69 -24.99 -24.80
CA SER A 16 -24.99 -26.15 -25.62
C SER A 16 -26.19 -25.84 -26.51
N THR A 17 -25.89 -25.68 -27.78
CA THR A 17 -26.81 -25.80 -28.91
C THR A 17 -27.40 -27.21 -28.92
N LEU A 18 -28.73 -27.31 -28.88
CA LEU A 18 -29.43 -28.52 -29.31
C LEU A 18 -30.24 -28.15 -30.56
N SER A 19 -29.82 -28.70 -31.68
CA SER A 19 -30.60 -28.75 -32.91
C SER A 19 -31.77 -29.72 -32.74
N ALA A 20 -32.95 -29.29 -33.15
CA ALA A 20 -34.08 -30.15 -33.49
C ALA A 20 -34.98 -29.39 -34.50
N GLU A 21 -34.57 -29.39 -35.77
CA GLU A 21 -35.48 -29.65 -36.91
C GLU A 21 -35.89 -31.13 -36.80
N ASP A 22 -37.08 -31.60 -37.14
CA ASP A 22 -38.32 -31.04 -37.67
C ASP A 22 -39.42 -32.09 -37.35
N ASP A 23 -40.67 -31.72 -37.62
CA ASP A 23 -41.88 -32.54 -37.70
C ASP A 23 -42.75 -32.69 -36.44
N GLY A 24 -43.79 -31.86 -36.46
CA GLY A 24 -45.14 -32.35 -36.17
C GLY A 24 -45.83 -31.75 -34.95
N PHE A 25 -46.95 -31.08 -35.24
CA PHE A 25 -48.12 -30.95 -34.38
C PHE A 25 -48.24 -29.68 -33.51
N TYR A 26 -48.85 -28.67 -34.14
CA TYR A 26 -49.59 -27.59 -33.48
C TYR A 26 -50.64 -28.14 -32.50
N THR A 27 -50.36 -28.18 -31.20
CA THR A 27 -51.39 -28.02 -30.16
C THR A 27 -50.84 -27.27 -28.94
N SER A 28 -51.62 -26.29 -28.45
CA SER A 28 -51.51 -25.61 -27.14
C SER A 28 -50.47 -24.51 -26.88
N VAL A 29 -49.69 -24.06 -27.87
CA VAL A 29 -48.73 -22.96 -27.65
C VAL A 29 -49.40 -21.61 -27.30
N GLY A 30 -50.68 -21.39 -27.62
CA GLY A 30 -51.37 -20.13 -27.30
C GLY A 30 -51.65 -19.89 -25.80
N TYR A 31 -51.94 -20.95 -25.03
CA TYR A 31 -52.22 -20.84 -23.58
C TYR A 31 -50.92 -20.81 -22.77
N GLN A 32 -49.93 -21.65 -23.14
CA GLN A 32 -48.60 -21.65 -22.50
C GLN A 32 -47.79 -20.38 -22.82
N ILE A 33 -47.90 -19.79 -24.02
CA ILE A 33 -47.23 -18.51 -24.34
C ILE A 33 -47.95 -17.33 -23.67
N GLY A 34 -49.28 -17.34 -23.57
CA GLY A 34 -50.03 -16.32 -22.82
C GLY A 34 -49.68 -16.33 -21.33
N GLU A 35 -49.64 -17.51 -20.71
CA GLU A 35 -49.26 -17.66 -19.30
C GLU A 35 -47.77 -17.42 -19.06
N ALA A 36 -46.86 -17.83 -19.96
CA ALA A 36 -45.42 -17.55 -19.86
C ALA A 36 -45.05 -16.10 -20.16
N ALA A 37 -45.66 -15.44 -21.15
CA ALA A 37 -45.46 -14.02 -21.42
C ALA A 37 -46.06 -13.15 -20.30
N GLN A 38 -47.19 -13.58 -19.73
CA GLN A 38 -47.77 -12.95 -18.54
C GLN A 38 -46.93 -13.23 -17.29
N MET A 39 -46.35 -14.43 -17.12
CA MET A 39 -45.38 -14.72 -16.08
C MET A 39 -44.16 -13.82 -16.22
N VAL A 40 -43.56 -13.68 -17.41
CA VAL A 40 -42.39 -12.82 -17.65
C VAL A 40 -42.72 -11.34 -17.43
N THR A 41 -43.90 -10.88 -17.83
CA THR A 41 -44.35 -9.49 -17.60
C THR A 41 -44.66 -9.24 -16.13
N ASN A 42 -45.32 -10.19 -15.45
CA ASN A 42 -45.55 -10.15 -14.00
C ASN A 42 -44.23 -10.24 -13.22
N THR A 43 -43.23 -11.00 -13.70
CA THR A 43 -41.91 -11.08 -13.06
C THR A 43 -41.13 -9.79 -13.25
N LYS A 44 -41.21 -9.14 -14.42
CA LYS A 44 -40.65 -7.78 -14.63
C LYS A 44 -41.34 -6.73 -13.78
N GLY A 45 -42.67 -6.78 -13.63
CA GLY A 45 -43.42 -5.89 -12.74
C GLY A 45 -43.11 -6.13 -11.25
N ILE A 46 -42.98 -7.38 -10.83
CA ILE A 46 -42.55 -7.77 -9.48
C ILE A 46 -41.10 -7.37 -9.22
N GLN A 47 -40.21 -7.50 -10.20
CA GLN A 47 -38.82 -7.06 -10.11
C GLN A 47 -38.74 -5.53 -9.98
N GLN A 48 -39.47 -4.78 -10.81
CA GLN A 48 -39.55 -3.31 -10.67
C GLN A 48 -40.15 -2.88 -9.33
N LEU A 49 -41.17 -3.59 -8.85
CA LEU A 49 -41.75 -3.34 -7.53
C LEU A 49 -40.72 -3.61 -6.42
N SER A 50 -39.99 -4.73 -6.50
CA SER A 50 -38.92 -5.08 -5.56
C SER A 50 -37.81 -4.03 -5.56
N GLU A 51 -37.34 -3.59 -6.73
CA GLU A 51 -36.34 -2.53 -6.86
C GLU A 51 -36.86 -1.19 -6.29
N ASN A 52 -38.14 -0.87 -6.49
CA ASN A 52 -38.76 0.32 -5.92
C ASN A 52 -38.88 0.24 -4.40
N TYR A 53 -39.18 -0.94 -3.84
CA TYR A 53 -39.17 -1.18 -2.40
C TYR A 53 -37.76 -1.06 -1.80
N GLU A 54 -36.73 -1.57 -2.48
CA GLU A 54 -35.34 -1.42 -2.05
C GLU A 54 -34.91 0.06 -2.05
N LYS A 55 -35.24 0.80 -3.12
CA LYS A 55 -35.00 2.25 -3.20
C LYS A 55 -35.72 3.01 -2.09
N LEU A 56 -36.98 2.69 -1.83
CA LEU A 56 -37.75 3.32 -0.75
C LEU A 56 -37.15 3.00 0.61
N ASN A 57 -36.75 1.75 0.86
CA ASN A 57 -36.11 1.34 2.10
C ASN A 57 -34.77 2.09 2.33
N ASN A 58 -33.95 2.21 1.30
CA ASN A 58 -32.71 2.98 1.35
C ASN A 58 -32.97 4.46 1.62
N LEU A 59 -34.00 5.05 1.00
CA LEU A 59 -34.40 6.43 1.25
C LEU A 59 -34.86 6.65 2.69
N LEU A 60 -35.66 5.74 3.23
CA LEU A 60 -36.15 5.80 4.62
C LEU A 60 -34.98 5.67 5.61
N ASN A 61 -34.02 4.79 5.36
CA ASN A 61 -32.80 4.66 6.18
C ASN A 61 -31.94 5.94 6.14
N ASN A 62 -31.77 6.54 4.96
CA ASN A 62 -31.06 7.82 4.81
C ASN A 62 -31.79 8.96 5.54
N TYR A 63 -33.12 9.03 5.43
CA TYR A 63 -33.93 10.02 6.13
C TYR A 63 -33.82 9.87 7.65
N SER A 64 -33.88 8.63 8.17
CA SER A 64 -33.70 8.32 9.58
C SER A 64 -32.30 8.77 10.09
N THR A 65 -31.27 8.49 9.30
CA THR A 65 -29.89 8.92 9.59
C THR A 65 -29.78 10.45 9.61
N LEU A 66 -30.35 11.12 8.61
CA LEU A 66 -30.33 12.58 8.52
C LEU A 66 -31.08 13.22 9.71
N ASN A 67 -32.25 12.70 10.07
CA ASN A 67 -33.00 13.19 11.23
C ASN A 67 -32.19 13.04 12.53
N THR A 68 -31.45 11.95 12.67
CA THR A 68 -30.53 11.75 13.80
C THR A 68 -29.39 12.76 13.77
N LEU A 69 -28.77 12.98 12.61
CA LEU A 69 -27.70 13.97 12.45
C LEU A 69 -28.18 15.40 12.79
N VAL A 70 -29.38 15.79 12.38
CA VAL A 70 -29.96 17.10 12.72
C VAL A 70 -30.14 17.24 14.23
N LYS A 71 -30.66 16.20 14.91
CA LYS A 71 -30.79 16.20 16.38
C LYS A 71 -29.44 16.33 17.08
N LEU A 72 -28.46 15.51 16.68
CA LEU A 72 -27.11 15.56 17.26
C LEU A 72 -26.42 16.90 16.99
N SER A 73 -26.63 17.50 15.81
CA SER A 73 -26.03 18.79 15.44
C SER A 73 -26.68 19.98 16.14
N ALA A 74 -27.87 19.82 16.70
CA ALA A 74 -28.54 20.85 17.50
C ALA A 74 -28.27 20.69 19.02
N ASP A 75 -27.60 19.61 19.43
CA ASP A 75 -27.27 19.31 20.83
C ASP A 75 -25.78 19.63 21.12
N PRO A 76 -25.49 20.70 21.89
CA PRO A 76 -24.13 21.07 22.25
C PRO A 76 -23.34 19.97 22.97
N SER A 77 -24.00 19.11 23.75
CA SER A 77 -23.34 18.02 24.47
C SER A 77 -22.81 16.96 23.50
N ALA A 78 -23.66 16.52 22.57
CA ALA A 78 -23.28 15.59 21.50
C ALA A 78 -22.16 16.16 20.61
N ILE A 79 -22.19 17.46 20.31
CA ILE A 79 -21.12 18.14 19.57
C ILE A 79 -19.80 18.08 20.35
N ASN A 80 -19.81 18.40 21.64
CA ASN A 80 -18.60 18.39 22.45
C ASN A 80 -18.03 16.98 22.61
N ASP A 81 -18.87 15.97 22.82
CA ASP A 81 -18.44 14.56 22.87
C ASP A 81 -17.79 14.12 21.55
N ALA A 82 -18.36 14.52 20.40
CA ALA A 82 -17.77 14.25 19.10
C ALA A 82 -16.41 14.95 18.93
N ARG A 83 -16.27 16.20 19.40
CA ARG A 83 -15.01 16.94 19.38
C ARG A 83 -13.95 16.30 20.27
N ASP A 84 -14.31 15.83 21.46
CA ASP A 84 -13.39 15.19 22.38
C ASP A 84 -12.92 13.84 21.85
N ASN A 85 -13.82 13.05 21.26
CA ASN A 85 -13.47 11.80 20.58
C ASN A 85 -12.52 12.04 19.39
N LEU A 86 -12.75 13.09 18.60
CA LEU A 86 -11.87 13.47 17.50
C LEU A 86 -10.50 13.94 18.02
N GLY A 87 -10.47 14.73 19.09
CA GLY A 87 -9.26 15.17 19.76
C GLY A 87 -8.44 14.00 20.29
N SER A 88 -9.08 13.03 20.94
CA SER A 88 -8.43 11.80 21.41
C SER A 88 -7.88 10.96 20.25
N SER A 89 -8.63 10.85 19.15
CA SER A 89 -8.19 10.14 17.96
C SER A 89 -6.95 10.79 17.34
N SER A 90 -6.93 12.12 17.26
CA SER A 90 -5.76 12.88 16.79
C SER A 90 -4.52 12.65 17.67
N ARG A 91 -4.67 12.71 19.01
CA ARG A 91 -3.57 12.38 19.94
C ARG A 91 -3.08 10.94 19.78
N ASN A 92 -3.99 9.99 19.60
CA ASN A 92 -3.63 8.59 19.35
C ASN A 92 -2.91 8.37 18.02
N LEU A 93 -3.10 9.25 17.04
CA LEU A 93 -2.35 9.21 15.78
C LEU A 93 -0.98 9.88 15.90
N LEU A 94 -0.88 10.99 16.64
CA LEU A 94 0.30 11.87 16.59
C LEU A 94 1.23 11.76 17.80
N ASP A 95 0.68 11.55 19.00
CA ASP A 95 1.42 11.70 20.26
C ASP A 95 1.96 10.36 20.78
N VAL A 96 1.46 9.23 20.27
CA VAL A 96 1.84 7.87 20.69
C VAL A 96 2.49 7.08 19.55
N LYS A 97 3.27 6.05 19.91
CA LYS A 97 4.01 5.20 18.96
C LYS A 97 3.33 3.86 18.70
N THR A 98 3.18 3.05 19.76
CA THR A 98 2.74 1.64 19.66
C THR A 98 1.35 1.50 19.04
N ASN A 99 0.39 2.30 19.52
CA ASN A 99 -1.01 2.21 19.11
C ASN A 99 -1.38 3.17 17.98
N SER A 100 -0.41 3.92 17.43
CA SER A 100 -0.64 4.84 16.31
C SER A 100 -0.45 4.11 14.99
N PRO A 101 -1.51 3.89 14.18
CA PRO A 101 -1.36 3.37 12.82
C PRO A 101 -0.44 4.25 11.96
N ALA A 102 -0.48 5.57 12.15
CA ALA A 102 0.33 6.52 11.39
C ALA A 102 1.82 6.36 11.70
N TYR A 103 2.20 6.25 12.97
CA TYR A 103 3.58 5.99 13.37
C TYR A 103 4.07 4.64 12.83
N GLN A 104 3.25 3.58 12.94
CA GLN A 104 3.62 2.25 12.45
C GLN A 104 3.82 2.24 10.92
N ALA A 105 3.00 2.98 10.16
CA ALA A 105 3.17 3.09 8.71
C ALA A 105 4.48 3.78 8.32
N VAL A 106 4.85 4.88 9.00
CA VAL A 106 6.13 5.58 8.78
C VAL A 106 7.32 4.69 9.14
N LEU A 107 7.26 4.04 10.30
CA LEU A 107 8.30 3.12 10.74
C LEU A 107 8.48 1.96 9.76
N LEU A 108 7.39 1.40 9.24
CA LEU A 108 7.41 0.33 8.25
C LEU A 108 8.08 0.78 6.95
N ALA A 109 7.71 1.95 6.42
CA ALA A 109 8.29 2.48 5.19
C ALA A 109 9.81 2.70 5.31
N ILE A 110 10.26 3.27 6.44
CA ILE A 110 11.68 3.47 6.71
C ILE A 110 12.42 2.14 6.85
N ASN A 111 11.88 1.19 7.63
CA ASN A 111 12.47 -0.14 7.78
C ASN A 111 12.51 -0.92 6.46
N ALA A 112 11.52 -0.76 5.59
CA ALA A 112 11.50 -1.39 4.28
C ALA A 112 12.60 -0.83 3.37
N ALA A 113 12.81 0.49 3.36
CA ALA A 113 13.89 1.12 2.58
C ALA A 113 15.28 0.70 3.07
N VAL A 114 15.50 0.72 4.39
CA VAL A 114 16.75 0.25 5.02
C VAL A 114 16.95 -1.25 4.77
N GLY A 115 15.90 -2.05 4.92
CA GLY A 115 15.91 -3.49 4.67
C GLY A 115 16.23 -3.83 3.21
N PHE A 116 15.70 -3.07 2.26
CA PHE A 116 16.00 -3.21 0.84
C PHE A 116 17.50 -3.03 0.57
N TRP A 117 18.11 -1.98 1.12
CA TRP A 117 19.55 -1.76 1.00
C TRP A 117 20.37 -2.85 1.71
N ASN A 118 19.94 -3.30 2.88
CA ASN A 118 20.60 -4.42 3.59
C ASN A 118 20.64 -5.71 2.77
N VAL A 119 19.62 -5.95 1.94
CA VAL A 119 19.54 -7.15 1.10
C VAL A 119 20.36 -7.00 -0.19
N LEU A 120 20.36 -5.83 -0.83
CA LEU A 120 20.95 -5.65 -2.17
C LEU A 120 22.29 -4.90 -2.19
N GLY A 121 22.67 -4.24 -1.11
CA GLY A 121 23.86 -3.40 -1.03
C GLY A 121 25.13 -4.18 -1.40
N TYR A 122 25.29 -5.40 -0.89
CA TYR A 122 26.47 -6.24 -1.18
C TYR A 122 26.64 -6.60 -2.67
N ALA A 123 25.55 -6.62 -3.44
CA ALA A 123 25.54 -6.99 -4.86
C ALA A 123 25.57 -5.76 -5.78
N THR A 124 25.40 -4.57 -5.23
CA THR A 124 25.37 -3.32 -5.98
C THR A 124 26.79 -2.92 -6.38
N GLN A 125 27.03 -2.78 -7.68
CA GLN A 125 28.35 -2.39 -8.19
C GLN A 125 28.57 -0.88 -8.04
N CYS A 126 29.66 -0.48 -7.39
CA CYS A 126 30.08 0.90 -7.24
C CYS A 126 31.58 1.08 -7.51
N GLY A 127 31.98 2.25 -8.01
CA GLY A 127 33.35 2.52 -8.45
C GLY A 127 33.50 3.90 -9.11
N GLY A 128 34.66 4.15 -9.72
CA GLY A 128 35.00 5.44 -10.30
C GLY A 128 35.83 6.34 -9.39
N ASN A 129 36.10 7.56 -9.88
CA ASN A 129 36.62 8.68 -9.10
C ASN A 129 35.60 9.82 -9.18
N GLY A 130 34.88 10.06 -8.08
CA GLY A 130 33.67 10.90 -8.09
C GLY A 130 32.63 10.33 -9.05
N ASP A 131 32.21 11.14 -10.02
CA ASP A 131 31.29 10.78 -11.11
C ASP A 131 31.99 10.31 -12.40
N GLN A 132 33.32 10.14 -12.39
CA GLN A 132 34.11 9.75 -13.56
C GLN A 132 34.62 8.30 -13.48
N ARG A 133 34.95 7.73 -14.64
CA ARG A 133 35.63 6.43 -14.72
C ARG A 133 37.03 6.54 -14.08
N SER A 134 37.41 5.52 -13.32
CA SER A 134 38.74 5.38 -12.73
C SER A 134 39.54 4.22 -13.34
N THR A 135 40.87 4.26 -13.22
CA THR A 135 41.77 3.18 -13.65
C THR A 135 42.08 2.22 -12.49
N SER A 136 42.33 2.75 -11.30
CA SER A 136 42.81 1.99 -10.13
C SER A 136 42.35 2.59 -8.79
N SER A 137 41.09 3.02 -8.69
CA SER A 137 40.52 3.59 -7.47
C SER A 137 39.80 2.52 -6.64
N THR A 138 39.97 2.56 -5.32
CA THR A 138 39.25 1.75 -4.33
C THR A 138 38.76 2.63 -3.18
N THR A 139 37.45 2.70 -3.00
CA THR A 139 36.80 3.47 -1.93
C THR A 139 35.97 2.53 -1.07
N ILE A 140 36.20 2.54 0.24
CA ILE A 140 35.55 1.62 1.19
C ILE A 140 34.65 2.43 2.12
N PHE A 141 33.35 2.15 2.12
CA PHE A 141 32.37 2.75 3.02
C PHE A 141 32.13 1.84 4.22
N ASN A 142 32.37 2.32 5.44
CA ASN A 142 32.22 1.55 6.66
C ASN A 142 30.80 1.56 7.20
N ASN A 143 30.46 0.55 7.99
CA ASN A 143 29.11 0.33 8.53
C ASN A 143 28.06 0.16 7.42
N GLU A 144 28.41 -0.58 6.37
CA GLU A 144 27.57 -0.88 5.21
C GLU A 144 27.43 -2.41 5.03
N PRO A 145 26.34 -2.91 4.45
CA PRO A 145 26.04 -4.34 4.34
C PRO A 145 26.85 -4.99 3.19
N GLY A 146 28.15 -5.18 3.41
CA GLY A 146 29.06 -5.81 2.46
C GLY A 146 28.97 -7.33 2.43
N TYR A 147 29.49 -7.94 1.36
CA TYR A 147 29.56 -9.41 1.27
C TYR A 147 30.51 -9.96 2.34
N ARG A 148 29.96 -10.63 3.36
CA ARG A 148 30.72 -11.15 4.52
C ARG A 148 31.59 -10.08 5.20
N SER A 149 31.14 -8.82 5.15
CA SER A 149 31.88 -7.66 5.65
C SER A 149 30.90 -6.63 6.22
N THR A 150 31.37 -5.77 7.12
CA THR A 150 30.63 -4.60 7.63
C THR A 150 30.97 -3.32 6.87
N SER A 151 31.54 -3.46 5.67
CA SER A 151 31.89 -2.37 4.78
C SER A 151 31.62 -2.76 3.33
N ILE A 152 31.18 -1.81 2.50
CA ILE A 152 31.05 -1.96 1.05
C ILE A 152 32.31 -1.39 0.39
N THR A 153 32.93 -2.19 -0.49
CA THR A 153 34.11 -1.80 -1.25
C THR A 153 33.71 -1.45 -2.69
N CYS A 154 33.90 -0.20 -3.06
CA CYS A 154 33.71 0.30 -4.42
C CYS A 154 35.05 0.30 -5.17
N SER A 155 35.27 -0.72 -6.01
CA SER A 155 36.53 -0.93 -6.74
C SER A 155 36.33 -1.31 -8.21
N TYR A 156 35.15 -1.02 -8.76
CA TYR A 156 34.84 -1.28 -10.17
C TYR A 156 35.49 -0.21 -11.05
N ASN A 157 36.67 -0.55 -11.58
CA ASN A 157 37.49 0.32 -12.44
C ASN A 157 37.25 0.05 -13.93
N ASN A 158 37.59 1.02 -14.77
CA ASN A 158 37.50 0.98 -16.23
C ASN A 158 36.08 0.78 -16.82
N LEU A 159 35.04 0.94 -15.99
CA LEU A 159 33.64 0.79 -16.39
C LEU A 159 32.96 2.14 -16.58
N VAL A 160 31.84 2.14 -17.30
CA VAL A 160 31.01 3.34 -17.46
C VAL A 160 30.25 3.57 -16.16
N ILE A 161 30.26 4.82 -15.69
CA ILE A 161 29.48 5.27 -14.54
C ILE A 161 28.11 5.74 -15.02
N GLY A 162 27.04 5.36 -14.30
CA GLY A 162 25.67 5.83 -14.57
C GLY A 162 24.67 4.73 -14.87
N ARG A 163 23.60 5.05 -15.63
CA ARG A 163 22.49 4.14 -15.95
C ARG A 163 23.01 2.89 -16.68
N GLU A 164 22.57 1.71 -16.25
CA GLU A 164 23.04 0.39 -16.74
C GLU A 164 24.54 0.14 -16.57
N GLY A 165 25.25 1.03 -15.85
CA GLY A 165 26.64 0.90 -15.50
C GLY A 165 26.84 0.80 -13.99
N VAL A 166 28.00 1.28 -13.55
CA VAL A 166 28.41 1.22 -12.14
C VAL A 166 27.95 2.48 -11.42
N MET A 167 27.52 2.34 -10.17
CA MET A 167 27.18 3.49 -9.32
C MET A 167 28.44 4.33 -9.04
N SER A 168 28.33 5.64 -9.23
CA SER A 168 29.41 6.57 -8.93
C SER A 168 29.71 6.64 -7.44
N ILE A 169 30.95 7.05 -7.09
CA ILE A 169 31.32 7.29 -5.69
C ILE A 169 30.48 8.42 -5.09
N ASP A 170 30.11 9.44 -5.87
CA ASP A 170 29.31 10.56 -5.36
C ASP A 170 27.85 10.15 -5.08
N ASN A 171 27.27 9.25 -5.88
CA ASN A 171 25.97 8.67 -5.56
C ASN A 171 26.05 7.71 -4.37
N MET A 172 27.13 6.92 -4.26
CA MET A 172 27.34 6.05 -3.09
C MET A 172 27.51 6.87 -1.80
N LYS A 173 28.17 8.04 -1.83
CA LYS A 173 28.25 8.95 -0.68
C LYS A 173 26.88 9.42 -0.21
N LYS A 174 26.01 9.87 -1.13
CA LYS A 174 24.64 10.30 -0.82
C LYS A 174 23.81 9.16 -0.22
N LEU A 175 23.93 7.97 -0.81
CA LEU A 175 23.26 6.76 -0.33
C LEU A 175 23.73 6.40 1.07
N ASN A 176 25.05 6.29 1.28
CA ASN A 176 25.63 5.97 2.57
C ASN A 176 25.23 7.01 3.62
N GLU A 177 25.33 8.31 3.35
CA GLU A 177 24.89 9.36 4.29
C GLU A 177 23.44 9.15 4.74
N ALA A 178 22.51 8.96 3.80
CA ALA A 178 21.11 8.70 4.12
C ALA A 178 20.93 7.40 4.93
N TYR A 179 21.61 6.32 4.53
CA TYR A 179 21.55 5.04 5.22
C TYR A 179 22.07 5.13 6.67
N GLN A 180 23.19 5.83 6.89
CA GLN A 180 23.77 6.02 8.23
C GLN A 180 22.87 6.87 9.13
N ILE A 181 22.23 7.91 8.58
CA ILE A 181 21.23 8.73 9.30
C ILE A 181 20.06 7.85 9.72
N LEU A 182 19.48 7.08 8.79
CA LEU A 182 18.32 6.23 9.05
C LEU A 182 18.66 5.13 10.08
N GLN A 183 19.81 4.46 9.95
CA GLN A 183 20.25 3.44 10.90
C GLN A 183 20.46 4.02 12.30
N THR A 184 21.07 5.20 12.40
CA THR A 184 21.26 5.88 13.69
C THR A 184 19.93 6.29 14.31
N ALA A 185 19.00 6.83 13.50
CA ALA A 185 17.66 7.20 13.94
C ALA A 185 16.85 5.99 14.43
N LEU A 186 16.87 4.89 13.66
CA LEU A 186 16.18 3.65 14.02
C LEU A 186 16.75 3.01 15.29
N LYS A 187 18.08 3.02 15.45
CA LYS A 187 18.75 2.52 16.65
C LYS A 187 18.39 3.34 17.90
N LYS A 188 18.27 4.66 17.78
CA LYS A 188 17.79 5.55 18.85
C LYS A 188 16.29 5.38 19.09
N GLY A 189 15.54 5.02 18.07
CA GLY A 189 14.09 4.93 18.03
C GLY A 189 13.46 6.23 17.53
N LEU A 190 12.59 6.12 16.52
CA LEU A 190 11.89 7.27 15.95
C LEU A 190 10.96 7.91 17.01
N PRO A 191 10.88 9.24 17.08
CA PRO A 191 9.98 9.93 18.01
C PRO A 191 8.51 9.84 17.54
N ALA A 192 7.56 10.20 18.41
CA ALA A 192 6.15 10.29 17.99
C ALA A 192 6.00 11.38 16.91
N LEU A 193 4.96 11.31 16.07
CA LEU A 193 4.83 12.18 14.89
C LEU A 193 4.67 13.67 15.24
N LYS A 194 4.16 13.97 16.44
CA LYS A 194 4.07 15.34 16.95
C LYS A 194 5.45 15.96 17.26
N GLU A 195 6.45 15.13 17.58
CA GLU A 195 7.78 15.59 17.96
C GLU A 195 8.66 15.79 16.71
N ASN A 196 8.78 17.04 16.27
CA ASN A 196 9.44 17.41 15.01
C ASN A 196 10.81 18.09 15.18
N ASN A 197 11.25 18.36 16.41
CA ASN A 197 12.49 19.10 16.70
C ASN A 197 13.62 18.21 17.25
N GLY A 198 13.44 16.88 17.22
CA GLY A 198 14.45 15.94 17.70
C GLY A 198 15.69 15.93 16.81
N THR A 199 16.87 15.93 17.41
CA THR A 199 18.15 15.86 16.70
C THR A 199 18.91 14.56 17.00
N ILE A 200 19.76 14.18 16.07
CA ILE A 200 20.69 13.05 16.21
C ILE A 200 22.07 13.47 15.67
N ASN A 201 23.12 12.99 16.33
CA ASN A 201 24.48 13.11 15.82
C ASN A 201 24.81 11.82 15.08
N VAL A 202 25.27 11.95 13.84
CA VAL A 202 25.60 10.82 12.96
C VAL A 202 27.06 10.96 12.60
N ASN A 203 27.82 9.88 12.75
CA ASN A 203 29.21 9.81 12.34
C ASN A 203 29.40 8.54 11.51
N TYR A 204 30.08 8.68 10.37
CA TYR A 204 30.41 7.59 9.48
C TYR A 204 31.76 7.87 8.83
N THR A 205 32.39 6.81 8.33
CA THR A 205 33.75 6.90 7.78
C THR A 205 33.84 6.14 6.47
N TYR A 206 34.71 6.60 5.59
CA TYR A 206 35.11 5.90 4.39
C TYR A 206 36.59 6.15 4.12
N THR A 207 37.24 5.24 3.40
CA THR A 207 38.67 5.34 3.07
C THR A 207 38.89 5.24 1.58
N CYS A 208 39.86 6.01 1.06
CA CYS A 208 40.27 5.98 -0.34
C CYS A 208 41.68 5.40 -0.47
N SER A 209 41.89 4.58 -1.49
CA SER A 209 43.20 4.02 -1.84
C SER A 209 43.32 3.78 -3.34
N GLY A 210 44.56 3.65 -3.83
CA GLY A 210 44.88 3.48 -5.25
C GLY A 210 45.37 4.77 -5.92
N GLU A 211 46.20 4.62 -6.94
CA GLU A 211 46.80 5.76 -7.65
C GLU A 211 45.70 6.54 -8.39
N GLY A 212 45.64 7.86 -8.14
CA GLY A 212 44.65 8.75 -8.75
C GLY A 212 43.22 8.60 -8.22
N ASN A 213 43.03 8.08 -6.99
CA ASN A 213 41.74 8.09 -6.28
C ASN A 213 41.55 9.38 -5.47
#